data_AF-A0AB33KEW8-F1
#
_entry.id   AF-A0AB33KEW8-F1
#
_cell.length_a   1.000
_cell.length_b   1.000
_cell.length_c   1.000
_cell.angle_alpha   90.00
_cell.angle_beta   90.00
_cell.angle_gamma   90.00
#
_symmetry.space_group_name_H-M   'P 1'
#
loop_
_entity.id
_entity.type
_entity.pdbx_description
1 polymer ?
#
loop_
_entity_poly.entity_id
_entity_poly.type
_entity_poly.pdbx_seq_one_letter_code
_entity_poly.pdbx_strand_id
1 'polypeptide(L)'
;MTAELLAFLRARLNDTARKAQAAIRDGAARWHAELNREYDGYAVADEHGEPVAYNEGAPSIAQATHIAEHDPARVLAEVDAKRRIIDEHADDFGDCRVCADPATSSDDVDGNRDWSRTAKPSPCQTLRLLALPYAGHPDYRPEWVPDS
;
A
#
# COMPACT_ATOMS: atom_id res chain seq x y z
N MET A 1 21.02 -3.45 -2.91
CA MET A 1 19.96 -4.15 -2.14
C MET A 1 18.75 -3.23 -1.95
N THR A 2 18.92 -2.02 -1.40
CA THR A 2 17.85 -1.00 -1.31
C THR A 2 17.17 -0.71 -2.65
N ALA A 3 17.96 -0.43 -3.70
CA ALA A 3 17.41 -0.14 -5.03
C ALA A 3 16.51 -1.27 -5.58
N GLU A 4 16.85 -2.52 -5.30
CA GLU A 4 16.07 -3.69 -5.72
C GLU A 4 14.74 -3.78 -4.97
N LEU A 5 14.75 -3.57 -3.64
CA LEU A 5 13.52 -3.54 -2.85
C LEU A 5 12.61 -2.37 -3.26
N LEU A 6 13.18 -1.19 -3.49
CA LEU A 6 12.43 -0.02 -3.97
C LEU A 6 11.80 -0.28 -5.34
N ALA A 7 12.56 -0.86 -6.27
CA ALA A 7 12.05 -1.23 -7.59
C ALA A 7 10.91 -2.25 -7.47
N PHE A 8 11.07 -3.27 -6.62
CA PHE A 8 10.05 -4.28 -6.34
C PHE A 8 8.76 -3.66 -5.79
N LEU A 9 8.85 -2.86 -4.72
CA LEU A 9 7.69 -2.20 -4.11
C LEU A 9 6.97 -1.29 -5.11
N ARG A 10 7.72 -0.47 -5.86
CA ARG A 10 7.14 0.40 -6.90
C ARG A 10 6.43 -0.41 -7.98
N ALA A 11 7.03 -1.52 -8.43
CA ALA A 11 6.41 -2.39 -9.41
C ALA A 11 5.10 -3.01 -8.89
N ARG A 12 5.08 -3.51 -7.64
CA ARG A 12 3.86 -4.08 -7.04
C ARG A 12 2.76 -3.03 -6.85
N LEU A 13 3.11 -1.84 -6.38
CA LEU A 13 2.17 -0.73 -6.23
C LEU A 13 1.63 -0.23 -7.58
N ASN A 14 2.46 -0.22 -8.63
CA ASN A 14 2.01 0.10 -9.98
C ASN A 14 1.02 -0.93 -10.51
N ASP A 15 1.26 -2.22 -10.27
CA ASP A 15 0.32 -3.28 -10.64
C ASP A 15 -1.01 -3.16 -9.88
N THR A 16 -0.97 -2.87 -8.58
CA THR A 16 -2.17 -2.61 -7.77
C THR A 16 -2.94 -1.40 -8.30
N ALA A 17 -2.27 -0.27 -8.53
CA ALA A 17 -2.93 0.93 -9.07
C ALA A 17 -3.54 0.69 -10.45
N ARG A 18 -2.84 -0.03 -11.35
CA ARG A 18 -3.36 -0.37 -12.68
C ARG A 18 -4.62 -1.22 -12.59
N LYS A 19 -4.66 -2.22 -11.70
CA LYS A 19 -5.85 -3.06 -11.48
C LYS A 19 -7.01 -2.24 -10.91
N ALA A 20 -6.75 -1.37 -9.93
CA ALA A 20 -7.77 -0.48 -9.37
C ALA A 20 -8.33 0.48 -10.43
N GLN A 21 -7.47 1.12 -11.23
CA GLN A 21 -7.90 1.98 -12.35
C GLN A 21 -8.75 1.22 -13.37
N ALA A 22 -8.35 0.01 -13.74
CA ALA A 22 -9.10 -0.82 -14.69
C ALA A 22 -10.47 -1.27 -14.17
N ALA A 23 -10.68 -1.24 -12.85
CA ALA A 23 -11.95 -1.57 -12.21
C ALA A 23 -12.92 -0.38 -12.12
N ILE A 24 -12.49 0.84 -12.51
CA ILE A 24 -13.35 2.02 -12.60
C ILE A 24 -14.12 1.95 -13.93
N ARG A 25 -15.45 1.87 -13.86
CA ARG A 25 -16.34 1.92 -15.03
C ARG A 25 -17.07 3.25 -15.07
N ASP A 26 -17.05 3.94 -16.20
CA ASP A 26 -17.76 5.21 -16.43
C ASP A 26 -17.51 6.28 -15.35
N GLY A 27 -16.31 6.27 -14.77
CA GLY A 27 -15.91 7.18 -13.69
C GLY A 27 -16.35 6.76 -12.28
N ALA A 28 -17.13 5.69 -12.14
CA ALA A 28 -17.58 5.17 -10.86
C ALA A 28 -16.45 4.41 -10.14
N ALA A 29 -15.86 5.06 -9.14
CA ALA A 29 -14.68 4.55 -8.44
C ALA A 29 -14.98 4.09 -7.00
N ARG A 30 -16.18 4.37 -6.51
CA ARG A 30 -16.65 3.94 -5.19
C ARG A 30 -17.64 2.82 -5.33
N TRP A 31 -17.53 1.85 -4.44
CA TRP A 31 -18.43 0.71 -4.37
C TRP A 31 -19.15 0.69 -3.02
N HIS A 32 -20.35 0.13 -3.01
CA HIS A 32 -21.11 -0.09 -1.79
C HIS A 32 -21.77 -1.47 -1.80
N ALA A 33 -21.93 -2.03 -0.61
CA ALA A 33 -22.73 -3.23 -0.41
C ALA A 33 -24.21 -2.83 -0.29
N GLU A 34 -25.09 -3.57 -0.96
CA GLU A 34 -26.53 -3.33 -0.91
C GLU A 34 -27.33 -4.63 -0.81
N LEU A 35 -28.53 -4.52 -0.25
CA LEU A 35 -29.50 -5.61 -0.17
C LEU A 35 -30.07 -5.89 -1.56
N ASN A 36 -29.85 -7.10 -2.07
CA ASN A 36 -30.52 -7.60 -3.26
C ASN A 36 -31.85 -8.25 -2.85
N ARG A 37 -32.94 -7.51 -3.07
CA ARG A 37 -34.31 -7.94 -2.70
C ARG A 37 -34.86 -9.07 -3.56
N GLU A 38 -34.32 -9.27 -4.76
CA GLU A 38 -34.80 -10.29 -5.69
C GLU A 38 -34.33 -11.70 -5.29
N TYR A 39 -33.16 -11.79 -4.65
CA TYR A 39 -32.51 -13.07 -4.32
C TYR A 39 -32.19 -13.25 -2.82
N ASP A 40 -32.86 -12.48 -1.94
CA ASP A 40 -32.70 -12.54 -0.48
C ASP A 40 -31.21 -12.62 -0.03
N GLY A 41 -30.40 -11.65 -0.48
CA GLY A 41 -28.97 -11.61 -0.19
C GLY A 41 -28.33 -10.25 -0.45
N TYR A 42 -27.02 -10.20 -0.65
CA TYR A 42 -26.26 -8.96 -0.84
C TYR A 42 -25.57 -8.92 -2.21
N ALA A 43 -25.52 -7.74 -2.79
CA ALA A 43 -24.76 -7.43 -3.99
C ALA A 43 -23.73 -6.35 -3.69
N VAL A 44 -22.77 -6.17 -4.60
CA VAL A 44 -21.89 -5.00 -4.62
C VAL A 44 -22.23 -4.22 -5.88
N ALA A 45 -22.51 -2.93 -5.71
CA ALA A 45 -22.75 -2.01 -6.80
C ALA A 45 -21.74 -0.85 -6.73
N ASP A 46 -21.54 -0.19 -7.86
CA ASP A 46 -20.81 1.06 -7.91
C ASP A 46 -21.72 2.25 -7.53
N GLU A 47 -21.15 3.46 -7.41
CA GLU A 47 -21.89 4.66 -7.00
C GLU A 47 -22.99 5.10 -7.98
N HIS A 48 -23.05 4.53 -9.18
CA HIS A 48 -24.17 4.71 -10.11
C HIS A 48 -25.28 3.66 -9.94
N GLY A 49 -25.09 2.69 -9.04
CA GLY A 49 -26.01 1.57 -8.82
C GLY A 49 -25.80 0.43 -9.80
N GLU A 50 -24.73 0.45 -10.60
CA GLU A 50 -24.46 -0.63 -11.52
C GLU A 50 -23.76 -1.79 -10.80
N PRO A 51 -24.15 -3.04 -11.05
CA PRO A 51 -23.60 -4.19 -10.33
C PRO A 51 -22.12 -4.40 -10.66
N VAL A 52 -21.33 -4.60 -9.60
CA VAL A 52 -19.91 -5.00 -9.61
C VAL A 52 -19.80 -6.50 -9.37
N ALA A 53 -20.60 -7.03 -8.44
CA ALA A 53 -20.74 -8.45 -8.18
C ALA A 53 -22.22 -8.81 -8.00
N TYR A 54 -22.73 -9.67 -8.88
CA TYR A 54 -24.10 -10.15 -8.84
C TYR A 54 -24.32 -11.14 -7.70
N ASN A 55 -25.55 -11.17 -7.19
CA ASN A 55 -25.97 -12.17 -6.21
C ASN A 55 -26.53 -13.42 -6.91
N GLU A 56 -25.72 -14.48 -7.00
CA GLU A 56 -26.14 -15.81 -7.44
C GLU A 56 -26.06 -16.82 -6.27
N GLY A 57 -26.40 -16.37 -5.05
CA GLY A 57 -26.23 -17.12 -3.79
C GLY A 57 -25.00 -16.69 -2.98
N ALA A 58 -24.26 -15.69 -3.46
CA ALA A 58 -23.13 -15.02 -2.82
C ALA A 58 -22.97 -13.64 -3.49
N PRO A 59 -22.33 -12.63 -2.85
CA PRO A 59 -21.67 -12.65 -1.54
C PRO A 59 -22.63 -12.58 -0.33
N SER A 60 -22.18 -13.11 0.81
CA SER A 60 -22.76 -12.76 2.13
C SER A 60 -22.52 -11.28 2.44
N ILE A 61 -23.24 -10.71 3.42
CA ILE A 61 -23.03 -9.31 3.82
C ILE A 61 -21.57 -9.00 4.17
N ALA A 62 -20.89 -9.88 4.92
CA ALA A 62 -19.50 -9.67 5.32
C ALA A 62 -18.56 -9.65 4.10
N GLN A 63 -18.82 -10.51 3.11
CA GLN A 63 -18.06 -10.54 1.86
C GLN A 63 -18.36 -9.30 1.01
N ALA A 64 -19.63 -8.90 0.87
CA ALA A 64 -20.04 -7.72 0.12
C ALA A 64 -19.42 -6.45 0.71
N THR A 65 -19.47 -6.28 2.03
CA THR A 65 -18.84 -5.17 2.75
C THR A 65 -17.34 -5.16 2.54
N HIS A 66 -16.66 -6.30 2.68
CA HIS A 66 -15.21 -6.37 2.47
C HIS A 66 -14.81 -6.00 1.03
N ILE A 67 -15.57 -6.46 0.02
CA ILE A 67 -15.35 -6.09 -1.37
C ILE A 67 -15.56 -4.59 -1.57
N ALA A 68 -16.65 -4.02 -1.04
CA ALA A 68 -16.94 -2.60 -1.14
C ALA A 68 -15.88 -1.73 -0.45
N GLU A 69 -15.34 -2.16 0.69
CA GLU A 69 -14.23 -1.47 1.37
C GLU A 69 -12.93 -1.43 0.54
N HIS A 70 -12.78 -2.32 -0.43
CA HIS A 70 -11.64 -2.39 -1.35
C HIS A 70 -11.97 -1.76 -2.71
N ASP A 71 -12.84 -0.74 -2.73
CA ASP A 71 -13.17 -0.02 -3.95
C ASP A 71 -11.94 0.64 -4.62
N PRO A 72 -12.01 0.91 -5.93
CA PRO A 72 -10.92 1.54 -6.68
C PRO A 72 -10.40 2.84 -6.06
N ALA A 73 -11.28 3.72 -5.58
CA ALA A 73 -10.89 5.02 -5.02
C ALA A 73 -10.04 4.85 -3.75
N ARG A 74 -10.45 3.97 -2.84
CA ARG A 74 -9.74 3.64 -1.61
C ARG A 74 -8.40 2.99 -1.91
N VAL A 75 -8.37 2.00 -2.81
CA VAL A 75 -7.12 1.31 -3.19
C VAL A 75 -6.12 2.28 -3.81
N LEU A 76 -6.56 3.20 -4.66
CA LEU A 76 -5.68 4.22 -5.24
C LEU A 76 -5.13 5.20 -4.19
N ALA A 77 -5.95 5.61 -3.22
CA ALA A 77 -5.50 6.43 -2.10
C ALA A 77 -4.46 5.71 -1.23
N GLU A 78 -4.63 4.41 -1.00
CA GLU A 78 -3.63 3.61 -0.29
C GLU A 78 -2.32 3.47 -1.06
N VAL A 79 -2.39 3.28 -2.39
CA VAL A 79 -1.18 3.23 -3.22
C VAL A 79 -0.44 4.57 -3.18
N ASP A 80 -1.15 5.69 -3.26
CA ASP A 80 -0.54 7.03 -3.12
C ASP A 80 0.17 7.19 -1.78
N ALA A 81 -0.50 6.84 -0.67
CA ALA A 81 0.08 6.89 0.67
C ALA A 81 1.36 6.02 0.77
N LYS A 82 1.32 4.79 0.25
CA LYS A 82 2.47 3.88 0.26
C LYS A 82 3.63 4.39 -0.61
N ARG A 83 3.34 5.03 -1.76
CA ARG A 83 4.37 5.70 -2.58
C ARG A 83 5.05 6.83 -1.84
N ARG A 84 4.28 7.68 -1.15
CA ARG A 84 4.82 8.78 -0.36
C ARG A 84 5.72 8.29 0.79
N ILE A 85 5.32 7.22 1.47
CA ILE A 85 6.17 6.57 2.50
C ILE A 85 7.47 6.06 1.86
N ILE A 86 7.40 5.42 0.68
CA ILE A 86 8.59 4.95 -0.03
C ILE A 86 9.53 6.10 -0.41
N ASP A 87 8.98 7.22 -0.92
CA ASP A 87 9.77 8.38 -1.31
C ASP A 87 10.42 9.06 -0.10
N GLU A 88 9.71 9.12 1.04
CA GLU A 88 10.23 9.65 2.29
C GLU A 88 11.41 8.80 2.80
N HIS A 89 11.27 7.47 2.78
CA HIS A 89 12.28 6.51 3.21
C HIS A 89 13.29 6.10 2.13
N ALA A 90 13.35 6.82 1.01
CA ALA A 90 14.29 6.50 -0.06
C ALA A 90 15.75 6.61 0.40
N ASP A 91 16.62 5.82 -0.24
CA ASP A 91 18.06 5.78 0.03
C ASP A 91 18.71 7.16 -0.12
N ASP A 92 19.46 7.57 0.90
CA ASP A 92 20.29 8.77 0.90
C ASP A 92 21.74 8.32 1.16
N PHE A 93 22.43 7.92 0.08
CA PHE A 93 23.80 7.37 0.13
C PHE A 93 23.97 6.09 0.98
N GLY A 94 22.98 5.19 0.96
CA GLY A 94 22.99 3.94 1.72
C GLY A 94 22.24 3.98 3.05
N ASP A 95 21.80 5.17 3.48
CA ASP A 95 21.13 5.37 4.77
C ASP A 95 19.71 5.94 4.60
N CYS A 96 18.88 5.74 5.63
CA CYS A 96 17.53 6.27 5.72
C CYS A 96 17.47 7.36 6.79
N ARG A 97 17.41 8.63 6.35
CA ARG A 97 17.38 9.80 7.24
C ARG A 97 16.14 9.86 8.13
N VAL A 98 15.01 9.33 7.65
CA VAL A 98 13.72 9.39 8.36
C VAL A 98 13.73 8.51 9.59
N CYS A 99 14.48 7.41 9.53
CA CYS A 99 14.65 6.49 10.64
C CYS A 99 15.76 6.93 11.61
N ALA A 100 16.40 8.08 11.37
CA ALA A 100 17.42 8.61 12.26
C ALA A 100 16.81 8.89 13.65
N ASP A 101 17.52 8.48 14.69
CA ASP A 101 17.07 8.72 16.06
C ASP A 101 17.40 10.16 16.48
N PRO A 102 16.38 11.00 16.78
CA PRO A 102 16.60 12.38 17.19
C PRO A 102 17.20 12.50 18.60
N ALA A 103 17.14 11.45 19.44
CA ALA A 103 17.72 11.47 20.78
C ALA A 103 19.25 11.30 20.76
N THR A 104 19.80 10.78 19.66
CA THR A 104 21.24 10.52 19.49
C THR A 104 21.89 11.46 18.46
N SER A 105 21.13 12.34 17.82
CA SER A 105 21.67 13.34 16.90
C SER A 105 22.44 14.41 17.69
N SER A 106 23.74 14.55 17.44
CA SER A 106 24.53 15.70 17.89
C SER A 106 24.48 16.80 16.84
N ASP A 107 24.44 18.06 17.26
CA ASP A 107 24.66 19.17 16.35
C ASP A 107 26.13 19.19 15.89
N ASP A 108 26.38 19.52 14.62
CA ASP A 108 27.72 19.80 14.12
C ASP A 108 28.25 21.16 14.62
N VAL A 109 29.46 21.53 14.22
CA VAL A 109 30.10 22.80 14.61
C VAL A 109 29.31 24.05 14.19
N ASP A 110 28.42 23.92 13.22
CA ASP A 110 27.58 24.99 12.68
C ASP A 110 26.14 24.95 13.23
N GLY A 111 25.83 24.03 14.16
CA GLY A 111 24.51 23.91 14.79
C GLY A 111 23.47 23.16 13.94
N ASN A 112 23.90 22.50 12.86
CA ASN A 112 23.02 21.66 12.07
C ASN A 112 22.96 20.27 12.71
N ARG A 113 21.76 19.68 12.77
CA ARG A 113 21.60 18.28 13.20
C ARG A 113 22.38 17.39 12.24
N ASP A 114 23.41 16.71 12.75
CA ASP A 114 24.16 15.74 11.97
C ASP A 114 23.39 14.41 11.92
N TRP A 115 22.43 14.33 10.99
CA TRP A 115 21.62 13.12 10.77
C TRP A 115 22.45 11.93 10.28
N SER A 116 23.64 12.17 9.72
CA SER A 116 24.48 11.13 9.12
C SER A 116 25.00 10.12 10.15
N ARG A 117 25.08 10.50 11.44
CA ARG A 117 25.59 9.62 12.50
C ARG A 117 24.54 8.67 13.07
N THR A 118 23.26 8.97 12.89
CA THR A 118 22.16 8.22 13.52
C THR A 118 21.18 7.63 12.52
N ALA A 119 21.32 7.97 11.23
CA ALA A 119 20.56 7.36 10.15
C ALA A 119 20.70 5.83 10.19
N LYS A 120 19.60 5.15 9.86
CA LYS A 120 19.58 3.68 9.84
C LYS A 120 19.97 3.19 8.47
N PRO A 121 20.70 2.05 8.37
CA PRO A 121 21.03 1.46 7.09
C PRO A 121 19.78 1.23 6.26
N SER A 122 19.86 1.59 4.98
CA SER A 122 18.82 1.31 4.02
C SER A 122 19.00 -0.10 3.41
N PRO A 123 17.91 -0.83 3.09
CA PRO A 123 16.52 -0.50 3.34
C PRO A 123 16.17 -0.65 4.81
N CYS A 124 15.55 0.39 5.34
CA CYS A 124 15.09 0.44 6.72
C CYS A 124 13.90 -0.51 6.95
N GLN A 125 13.60 -0.74 8.23
CA GLN A 125 12.51 -1.62 8.66
C GLN A 125 11.15 -1.24 8.05
N THR A 126 10.85 0.05 7.90
CA THR A 126 9.61 0.52 7.27
C THR A 126 9.44 -0.01 5.84
N LEU A 127 10.49 0.04 5.01
CA LEU A 127 10.44 -0.46 3.63
C LEU A 127 10.26 -1.98 3.60
N ARG A 128 10.90 -2.70 4.53
CA ARG A 128 10.73 -4.16 4.68
C ARG A 128 9.29 -4.51 5.08
N LEU A 129 8.70 -3.77 6.01
CA LEU A 129 7.31 -3.97 6.44
C LEU A 129 6.31 -3.73 5.30
N LEU A 130 6.55 -2.73 4.44
CA LEU A 130 5.74 -2.51 3.25
C LEU A 130 5.80 -3.67 2.23
N ALA A 131 6.85 -4.50 2.31
CA ALA A 131 7.02 -5.65 1.42
C ALA A 131 6.27 -6.90 1.91
N LEU A 132 5.86 -6.95 3.18
CA LEU A 132 5.21 -8.13 3.80
C LEU A 132 3.99 -8.66 3.03
N PRO A 133 3.06 -7.82 2.50
CA PRO A 133 1.93 -8.32 1.73
C PRO A 133 2.33 -9.10 0.48
N TYR A 134 3.58 -8.99 0.05
CA TYR A 134 4.13 -9.63 -1.13
C TYR A 134 5.09 -10.78 -0.82
N ALA A 135 5.16 -11.27 0.43
CA ALA A 135 6.07 -12.34 0.84
C ALA A 135 5.91 -13.64 0.04
N GLY A 136 4.71 -13.89 -0.52
CA GLY A 136 4.44 -15.04 -1.41
C GLY A 136 4.75 -14.79 -2.90
N HIS A 137 5.27 -13.63 -3.26
CA HIS A 137 5.58 -13.29 -4.65
C HIS A 137 6.88 -13.97 -5.10
N PRO A 138 6.99 -14.51 -6.32
CA PRO A 138 8.20 -15.21 -6.79
C PRO A 138 9.46 -14.34 -6.79
N ASP A 139 9.31 -13.04 -7.07
CA ASP A 139 10.42 -12.07 -7.04
C ASP A 139 10.73 -11.54 -5.63
N TYR A 140 9.97 -11.93 -4.60
CA TYR A 140 10.24 -11.55 -3.22
C TYR A 140 11.50 -12.25 -2.72
N ARG A 141 12.43 -11.51 -2.14
CA ARG A 141 13.72 -12.05 -1.68
C ARG A 141 13.77 -12.20 -0.16
N PRO A 142 14.36 -13.29 0.38
CA PRO A 142 14.46 -13.52 1.83
C PRO A 142 15.15 -12.38 2.59
N GLU A 143 16.11 -11.71 1.96
CA GLU A 143 16.81 -10.58 2.57
C GLU A 143 15.92 -9.34 2.78
N TRP A 144 14.67 -9.32 2.30
CA TRP A 144 13.69 -8.26 2.53
C TRP A 144 12.76 -8.52 3.71
N VAL A 145 12.85 -9.70 4.33
CA VAL A 145 12.08 -10.01 5.54
C VAL A 145 12.42 -8.97 6.63
N PRO A 146 11.41 -8.36 7.28
CA PRO A 146 11.64 -7.43 8.38
C PRO A 146 12.32 -8.11 9.55
N ASP A 147 13.14 -7.36 10.29
CA ASP A 147 13.69 -7.84 11.55
C ASP A 147 12.55 -7.97 12.59
N SER A 148 12.61 -8.99 13.46
CA SER A 148 11.58 -9.28 14.48
C SER A 148 11.56 -8.28 15.62
#